data_AF-A0A9E2YH17-F1
#
_entry.id   AF-A0A9E2YH17-F1
#
_cell.length_a   1.000
_cell.length_b   1.000
_cell.length_c   1.000
_cell.angle_alpha   90.00
_cell.angle_beta   90.00
_cell.angle_gamma   90.00
#
_symmetry.space_group_name_H-M   'P 1'
#
loop_
_entity.id
_entity.type
_entity.pdbx_description
1 polymer ?
#
loop_
_entity_poly.entity_id
_entity_poly.type
_entity_poly.pdbx_seq_one_letter_code
_entity_poly.pdbx_strand_id
1 'polypeptide(L)' 'MCGIVGYVGQQPACKVVLDALRRMEYRGYDSSGIALVDGGDSLVVRRRAGRLANLEEAVAEMPPA' A
#
# COMPACT_ATOMS: atom_id res chain seq x y z
N MET A 1 -11.80 1.58 12.67
CA MET A 1 -12.35 0.59 11.70
C MET A 1 -11.17 -0.01 10.94
N CYS A 2 -11.17 -1.29 10.56
CA CYS A 2 -10.04 -1.91 9.84
C CYS A 2 -10.49 -2.40 8.46
N GLY A 3 -9.54 -2.52 7.53
CA GLY A 3 -9.78 -2.96 6.16
C GLY A 3 -8.52 -3.57 5.55
N ILE A 4 -8.68 -4.67 4.81
CA ILE A 4 -7.58 -5.42 4.20
C ILE A 4 -7.88 -5.58 2.72
N VAL A 5 -6.86 -5.35 1.89
CA VAL A 5 -6.88 -5.60 0.45
C VAL A 5 -5.63 -6.38 0.07
N GLY A 6 -5.74 -7.25 -0.91
CA GLY A 6 -4.64 -8.04 -1.44
C GLY A 6 -4.78 -8.17 -2.94
N TYR A 7 -3.65 -8.27 -3.64
CA TYR A 7 -3.62 -8.40 -5.09
C TYR A 7 -2.53 -9.38 -5.50
N VAL A 8 -2.88 -10.26 -6.42
CA VAL A 8 -1.97 -11.20 -7.10
C VAL A 8 -2.30 -11.14 -8.58
N GLY A 9 -1.31 -10.84 -9.41
CA GLY A 9 -1.50 -10.73 -10.86
C GLY A 9 -0.32 -10.03 -11.55
N GLN A 10 -0.50 -9.71 -12.83
CA GLN A 10 0.58 -9.21 -13.70
C GLN A 10 0.79 -7.69 -13.65
N GLN A 11 -0.20 -6.93 -13.16
CA GLN A 11 -0.06 -5.48 -12.98
C GLN A 11 0.85 -5.14 -11.78
N PRO A 12 1.46 -3.95 -11.74
CA PRO A 12 2.22 -3.49 -10.56
C PRO A 12 1.35 -3.48 -9.30
N ALA A 13 1.64 -4.41 -8.38
CA ALA A 13 0.83 -4.64 -7.18
C ALA A 13 0.69 -3.38 -6.31
N CYS A 14 1.75 -2.58 -6.23
CA CYS A 14 1.78 -1.31 -5.50
C CYS A 14 0.61 -0.39 -5.91
N LYS A 15 0.47 -0.13 -7.22
CA LYS A 15 -0.57 0.75 -7.75
C LYS A 15 -1.97 0.20 -7.46
N VAL A 16 -2.18 -1.10 -7.70
CA VAL A 16 -3.49 -1.74 -7.51
C VAL A 16 -3.93 -1.67 -6.05
N VAL A 17 -3.03 -1.97 -5.12
CA VAL A 17 -3.32 -1.94 -3.69
C VAL A 17 -3.56 -0.52 -3.19
N LEU A 18 -2.76 0.47 -3.63
CA LEU A 18 -3.00 1.88 -3.28
C LEU A 18 -4.34 2.39 -3.78
N ASP A 19 -4.70 2.08 -5.04
CA ASP A 19 -6.00 2.46 -5.61
C ASP A 19 -7.17 1.82 -4.82
N ALA A 20 -7.00 0.57 -4.35
CA ALA A 20 -7.98 -0.11 -3.51
C ALA A 20 -8.08 0.51 -2.10
N LEU A 21 -6.96 0.84 -1.46
CA LEU A 21 -6.92 1.52 -0.17
C LEU A 21 -7.59 2.91 -0.25
N ARG A 22 -7.37 3.65 -1.33
CA ARG A 22 -7.99 4.97 -1.55
C ARG A 22 -9.51 4.88 -1.62
N ARG A 23 -10.04 3.84 -2.25
CA ARG A 23 -11.50 3.57 -2.26
C ARG A 23 -12.05 3.23 -0.89
N MET A 24 -11.22 2.84 0.07
CA MET A 24 -11.64 2.52 1.42
C MET A 24 -11.46 3.68 2.40
N GLU A 25 -10.69 4.72 2.04
CA GLU A 25 -10.33 5.84 2.91
C GLU A 25 -11.55 6.57 3.52
N TYR A 26 -12.70 6.57 2.84
CA TYR A 26 -13.95 7.13 3.35
C TYR A 26 -14.39 6.55 4.70
N ARG A 27 -13.91 5.35 5.05
CA ARG A 27 -14.21 4.67 6.32
C ARG A 27 -13.45 5.25 7.51
N GLY A 28 -12.39 6.03 7.27
CA GLY A 28 -11.51 6.57 8.30
C GLY A 28 -10.61 5.49 8.91
N TYR A 29 -9.30 5.67 8.73
CA TYR A 29 -8.27 4.82 9.32
C TYR A 29 -7.23 5.65 10.05
N ASP A 30 -6.83 5.20 11.24
CA ASP A 30 -5.79 5.85 12.05
C ASP A 30 -4.38 5.58 11.49
N SER A 31 -4.26 4.59 10.62
CA SER A 31 -3.02 4.20 9.94
C SER A 31 -3.30 3.39 8.68
N SER A 32 -2.32 3.30 7.80
CA SER A 32 -2.35 2.45 6.61
C SER A 32 -0.98 1.80 6.37
N GLY A 33 -0.98 0.69 5.66
CA GLY A 33 0.23 -0.05 5.35
C GLY A 33 0.11 -0.91 4.11
N ILE A 34 1.25 -1.21 3.51
CA ILE A 34 1.39 -2.08 2.35
C ILE A 34 2.61 -2.98 2.52
N ALA A 35 2.48 -4.22 2.04
CA ALA A 35 3.58 -5.16 1.90
C ALA A 35 3.61 -5.64 0.46
N LEU A 36 4.79 -5.59 -0.16
CA LEU A 36 5.04 -5.94 -1.55
C LEU A 36 6.16 -6.96 -1.60
N VAL A 37 6.00 -7.99 -2.42
CA VAL A 37 7.08 -8.92 -2.76
C VAL A 37 7.77 -8.36 -4.00
N ASP A 38 9.09 -8.18 -3.94
CA ASP A 38 9.90 -7.77 -5.09
C ASP A 38 10.32 -8.97 -5.95
N GLY A 39 10.95 -8.70 -7.10
CA GLY A 39 11.41 -9.74 -8.03
C GLY A 39 12.48 -10.70 -7.48
N GLY A 40 13.02 -10.46 -6.28
CA GLY A 40 14.02 -11.27 -5.61
C GLY A 40 13.49 -12.03 -4.38
N ASP A 41 12.17 -12.25 -4.29
CA ASP A 41 11.49 -12.86 -3.13
C ASP A 41 11.67 -12.07 -1.82
N SER A 42 12.05 -10.79 -1.92
CA SER A 42 12.22 -9.92 -0.77
C SER A 42 10.91 -9.20 -0.45
N LEU A 43 10.55 -9.16 0.84
CA LEU A 43 9.33 -8.50 1.31
C LEU A 43 9.63 -7.06 1.73
N VAL A 44 9.09 -6.10 0.98
CA VAL A 44 9.17 -4.69 1.30
C VAL A 44 7.89 -4.24 1.99
N VAL A 45 8.01 -3.75 3.22
CA VAL A 45 6.87 -3.29 4.04
C VAL A 45 6.97 -1.80 4.31
N ARG A 46 5.85 -1.08 4.16
CA ARG A 46 5.70 0.33 4.54
C ARG A 46 4.42 0.53 5.33
N ARG A 47 4.50 1.35 6.37
CA ARG A 47 3.38 1.72 7.25
C ARG A 47 3.51 3.19 7.62
N ARG A 48 2.37 3.87 7.71
CA ARG A 48 2.27 5.27 8.17
C ARG A 48 1.01 5.45 8.99
N ALA A 49 1.13 6.26 10.03
CA ALA A 49 -0.02 6.75 10.80
C ALA A 49 -0.70 7.89 10.03
N GLY A 50 -1.99 8.08 10.27
CA GLY A 50 -2.81 9.10 9.64
C GLY A 50 -3.35 8.69 8.27
N ARG A 51 -3.61 9.71 7.44
CA ARG A 51 -4.26 9.57 6.14
C ARG A 51 -3.45 8.73 5.16
N LEU A 52 -4.12 8.20 4.13
CA LEU A 52 -3.47 7.38 3.11
C LEU A 52 -2.36 8.13 2.37
N ALA A 53 -2.52 9.46 2.19
CA ALA A 53 -1.51 10.32 1.57
C ALA A 53 -0.11 10.17 2.20
N ASN A 54 -0.02 9.98 3.53
CA ASN A 54 1.27 9.78 4.20
C ASN A 54 1.95 8.48 3.72
N LEU A 55 1.18 7.42 3.49
CA LEU A 55 1.67 6.16 2.95
C LEU A 55 2.07 6.32 1.49
N GLU A 56 1.30 7.06 0.69
CA GLU A 56 1.61 7.33 -0.73
C GLU A 56 2.96 8.04 -0.88
N GLU A 57 3.23 9.07 -0.05
CA GLU A 57 4.54 9.75 0.01
C GLU A 57 5.66 8.77 0.36
N ALA A 58 5.47 7.95 1.41
CA ALA A 58 6.45 6.97 1.84
C ALA A 58 6.73 5.87 0.80
N VAL A 59 5.76 5.60 -0.08
CA VAL A 59 5.88 4.62 -1.16
C VAL A 59 6.55 5.22 -2.38
N ALA A 60 6.33 6.51 -2.67
CA ALA A 60 6.98 7.22 -3.78
C ALA A 60 8.51 7.32 -3.61
N GLU A 61 9.00 7.28 -2.37
CA GLU A 61 10.43 7.24 -2.04
C GLU A 61 11.07 5.85 -2.26
N MET A 62 10.29 4.81 -2.57
CA MET A 62 10.85 3.47 -2.80
C MET A 62 11.44 3.33 -4.21
N PRO A 63 12.53 2.55 -4.36
CA PRO A 63 12.96 2.11 -5.67
C PRO A 63 11.83 1.35 -6.37
N PRO A 64 11.67 1.50 -7.69
CA PRO A 64 10.75 0.64 -8.44
C PRO A 64 11.20 -0.83 -8.25
N ALA A 65 10.27 -1.66 -7.77
CA ALA A 65 10.44 -3.12 -7.74
C ALA A 65 10.47 -3.70 -9.16
#